data_AF-A0A7S0AWR1-F1
#
_entry.id   AF-A0A7S0AWR1-F1
#
_cell.length_a   1.000
_cell.length_b   1.000
_cell.length_c   1.000
_cell.angle_alpha   90.00
_cell.angle_beta   90.00
_cell.angle_gamma   90.00
#
_symmetry.space_group_name_H-M   'P 1'
#
loop_
_entity.id
_entity.type
_entity.pdbx_description
1 polymer ?
#
loop_
_entity_poly.entity_id
_entity_poly.type
_entity_poly.pdbx_seq_one_letter_code
_entity_poly.pdbx_strand_id
1 'polypeptide(L)'
;FYRRHHDSSSGKDSTPSGHRILTFFLYLSDVEEGGETSFSKLGLDIKPKKGRALVWPSVLNDNPNEWDDRMFHEAKDVIKGEKRAANHWIHLYDYETPNLWGCTGSFS
;
A
#
# COMPACT_ATOMS: atom_id res chain seq x y z
N PHE A 1 -5.92 12.91 5.71
CA PHE A 1 -6.33 11.73 4.92
C PHE A 1 -5.38 11.43 3.77
N TYR A 2 -5.51 10.25 3.17
CA TYR A 2 -4.96 9.90 1.86
C TYR A 2 -6.05 9.24 1.02
N ARG A 3 -6.27 9.74 -0.19
CA ARG A 3 -7.43 9.37 -1.01
C ARG A 3 -7.39 7.91 -1.45
N ARG A 4 -8.57 7.37 -1.79
CA ARG A 4 -8.71 6.02 -2.36
C ARG A 4 -7.80 5.80 -3.55
N HIS A 5 -6.96 4.79 -3.45
CA HIS A 5 -5.98 4.41 -4.47
C HIS A 5 -5.69 2.90 -4.40
N HIS A 6 -4.87 2.42 -5.31
CA HIS A 6 -4.35 1.06 -5.33
C HIS A 6 -2.82 1.14 -5.28
N ASP A 7 -2.17 0.21 -4.57
CA ASP A 7 -0.71 0.25 -4.40
C ASP A 7 0.04 -0.10 -5.68
N SER A 8 -0.53 -0.98 -6.50
CA SER A 8 -0.02 -1.39 -7.82
C SER A 8 -0.72 -0.65 -8.97
N SER A 9 -0.07 -0.58 -10.13
CA SER A 9 -0.61 0.03 -11.35
C SER A 9 -1.63 -0.88 -12.06
N SER A 10 -2.55 -0.28 -12.83
CA SER A 10 -3.68 -0.97 -13.48
C SER A 10 -3.38 -1.61 -14.83
N GLY A 11 -2.17 -1.45 -15.35
CA GLY A 11 -1.75 -1.91 -16.67
C GLY A 11 -0.63 -2.94 -16.60
N LYS A 12 -0.18 -3.48 -17.74
CA LYS A 12 1.08 -4.24 -17.76
C LYS A 12 2.19 -3.33 -17.25
N ASP A 13 2.71 -3.61 -16.06
CA ASP A 13 3.75 -2.78 -15.47
C ASP A 13 5.00 -2.85 -16.36
N SER A 14 5.29 -1.75 -17.05
CA SER A 14 6.47 -1.61 -17.90
C SER A 14 7.73 -1.29 -17.09
N THR A 15 7.59 -1.17 -15.77
CA THR A 15 8.73 -0.94 -14.89
C THR A 15 9.53 -2.24 -14.71
N PRO A 16 10.88 -2.16 -14.69
CA PRO A 16 11.71 -3.35 -14.51
C PRO A 16 11.46 -4.13 -13.22
N SER A 17 10.95 -3.46 -12.18
CA SER A 17 10.60 -4.07 -10.89
C SER A 17 9.25 -4.79 -10.91
N GLY A 18 8.44 -4.62 -11.97
CA GLY A 18 7.10 -5.17 -12.07
C GLY A 18 6.15 -4.62 -11.00
N HIS A 19 4.98 -5.24 -10.93
CA HIS A 19 3.94 -4.86 -9.98
C HIS A 19 4.42 -4.92 -8.53
N ARG A 20 3.91 -4.00 -7.69
CA ARG A 20 3.90 -4.20 -6.25
C ARG A 20 2.92 -5.33 -5.95
N ILE A 21 3.40 -6.43 -5.41
CA ILE A 21 2.60 -7.65 -5.19
C ILE A 21 2.07 -7.75 -3.76
N LEU A 22 2.75 -7.13 -2.80
CA LEU A 22 2.40 -7.16 -1.40
C LEU A 22 2.71 -5.81 -0.74
N THR A 23 1.80 -5.38 0.13
CA THR A 23 2.03 -4.22 0.99
C THR A 23 2.11 -4.67 2.44
N PHE A 24 3.19 -4.26 3.12
CA PHE A 24 3.33 -4.35 4.56
C PHE A 24 3.17 -2.95 5.14
N PHE A 25 2.16 -2.75 5.99
CA PHE A 25 1.83 -1.44 6.56
C PHE A 25 1.80 -1.52 8.09
N LEU A 26 2.65 -0.74 8.75
CA LEU A 26 2.83 -0.73 10.21
C LEU A 26 2.34 0.58 10.80
N TYR A 27 1.40 0.51 11.75
CA TYR A 27 1.04 1.66 12.57
C TYR A 27 2.09 1.92 13.65
N LEU A 28 2.65 3.12 13.68
CA LEU A 28 3.70 3.55 14.62
C LEU A 28 3.16 4.37 15.80
N SER A 29 1.92 4.85 15.71
CA SER A 29 1.22 5.55 16.79
C SER A 29 -0.19 4.97 17.02
N ASP A 30 -0.69 5.21 18.23
CA ASP A 30 -2.13 5.12 18.49
C ASP A 30 -2.80 6.39 17.97
N VAL A 31 -4.03 6.28 17.47
CA VAL A 31 -4.84 7.42 17.04
C VAL A 31 -6.09 7.49 17.92
N GLU A 32 -6.38 8.68 18.45
CA GLU A 32 -7.50 8.87 19.36
C GLU A 32 -8.83 8.70 18.61
N GLU A 33 -9.00 9.42 17.51
CA GLU A 33 -10.22 9.42 16.70
C GLU A 33 -9.92 9.52 15.19
N GLY A 34 -10.58 8.65 14.42
CA GLY A 34 -10.40 8.54 12.97
C GLY A 34 -9.09 7.84 12.57
N GLY A 35 -8.64 8.14 11.35
CA GLY A 35 -7.37 7.65 10.80
C GLY A 35 -7.39 6.21 10.31
N GLU A 36 -8.54 5.58 10.18
CA GLU A 36 -8.68 4.20 9.73
C GLU A 36 -8.03 3.98 8.36
N THR A 37 -7.47 2.79 8.14
CA THR A 37 -7.21 2.30 6.79
C THR A 37 -8.46 1.55 6.32
N SER A 38 -9.10 2.06 5.28
CA SER A 38 -10.41 1.61 4.78
C SER A 38 -10.23 0.84 3.48
N PHE A 39 -10.76 -0.38 3.42
CA PHE A 39 -10.91 -1.21 2.22
C PHE A 39 -12.39 -1.27 1.88
N SER A 40 -12.89 -0.26 1.16
CA SER A 40 -14.33 -0.06 0.96
C SER A 40 -15.02 -1.21 0.23
N LYS A 41 -14.34 -1.86 -0.73
CA LYS A 41 -14.88 -3.05 -1.42
C LYS A 41 -14.98 -4.29 -0.53
N LEU A 42 -14.22 -4.33 0.56
CA LEU A 42 -14.29 -5.41 1.56
C LEU A 42 -15.21 -5.05 2.75
N GLY A 43 -15.65 -3.79 2.85
CA GLY A 43 -16.37 -3.31 4.03
C GLY A 43 -15.53 -3.32 5.31
N LEU A 44 -14.20 -3.15 5.19
CA LEU A 44 -13.27 -3.23 6.31
C LEU A 44 -12.65 -1.88 6.63
N ASP A 45 -12.81 -1.44 7.87
CA ASP A 45 -12.15 -0.28 8.44
C ASP A 45 -11.23 -0.71 9.58
N ILE A 46 -9.93 -0.46 9.43
CA ILE A 46 -8.95 -0.87 10.43
C ILE A 46 -8.46 0.36 11.20
N LYS A 47 -8.81 0.42 12.49
CA LYS A 47 -8.35 1.48 13.39
C LYS A 47 -6.83 1.42 13.59
N PRO A 48 -6.10 2.56 13.56
CA PRO A 48 -4.69 2.60 13.91
C PRO A 48 -4.47 2.18 15.36
N LYS A 49 -3.52 1.27 15.57
CA LYS A 49 -3.05 0.88 16.89
C LYS A 49 -1.55 0.66 16.81
N LYS A 50 -0.77 1.32 17.67
CA LYS A 50 0.68 1.20 17.67
C LYS A 50 1.11 -0.27 17.71
N GLY A 51 1.99 -0.66 16.79
CA GLY A 51 2.51 -2.03 16.67
C GLY A 51 1.63 -2.98 15.86
N ARG A 52 0.41 -2.58 15.46
CA ARG A 52 -0.40 -3.37 14.53
C ARG A 52 0.18 -3.23 13.12
N ALA A 53 0.42 -4.39 12.49
CA ALA A 53 0.76 -4.47 11.09
C ALA A 53 -0.43 -5.02 10.29
N LEU A 54 -0.55 -4.52 9.06
CA LEU A 54 -1.46 -5.01 8.04
C LEU A 54 -0.62 -5.52 6.88
N VAL A 55 -1.03 -6.65 6.32
CA VAL A 55 -0.39 -7.26 5.16
C VAL A 55 -1.48 -7.62 4.17
N TRP A 56 -1.39 -7.14 2.94
CA TRP A 56 -2.35 -7.48 1.89
C TRP A 56 -1.65 -7.64 0.53
N PRO A 57 -2.08 -8.62 -0.29
CA PRO A 57 -1.65 -8.72 -1.67
C PRO A 57 -2.25 -7.56 -2.46
N SER A 58 -1.52 -7.03 -3.43
CA SER A 58 -2.06 -6.03 -4.38
C SER A 58 -2.50 -6.68 -5.70
N VAL A 59 -2.23 -7.97 -5.89
CA VAL A 59 -2.48 -8.71 -7.13
C VAL A 59 -3.27 -9.99 -6.85
N LEU A 60 -3.85 -10.56 -7.89
CA LEU A 60 -4.56 -11.83 -7.80
C LEU A 60 -3.58 -12.98 -7.50
N ASN A 61 -4.07 -13.96 -6.74
CA ASN A 61 -3.27 -15.11 -6.31
C ASN A 61 -2.86 -16.03 -7.48
N ASP A 62 -3.72 -16.14 -8.50
CA ASP A 62 -3.52 -16.95 -9.69
C ASP A 62 -2.85 -16.18 -10.85
N ASN A 63 -2.80 -14.84 -10.77
CA ASN A 63 -2.17 -13.99 -11.77
C ASN A 63 -1.50 -12.76 -11.13
N PRO A 64 -0.18 -12.81 -10.84
CA PRO A 64 0.53 -11.69 -10.22
C PRO A 64 0.73 -10.47 -11.14
N ASN A 65 0.29 -10.54 -12.40
CA ASN A 65 0.26 -9.42 -13.35
C ASN A 65 -1.11 -8.73 -13.42
N GLU A 66 -2.06 -9.16 -12.59
CA GLU A 66 -3.39 -8.58 -12.52
C GLU A 66 -3.65 -8.09 -11.11
N TRP A 67 -3.92 -6.80 -10.98
CA TRP A 67 -4.23 -6.19 -9.69
C TRP A 67 -5.53 -6.74 -9.09
N ASP A 68 -5.58 -6.85 -7.76
CA ASP A 68 -6.80 -7.23 -7.07
C ASP A 68 -7.62 -5.98 -6.77
N ASP A 69 -8.68 -5.82 -7.55
CA ASP A 69 -9.60 -4.70 -7.50
C ASP A 69 -10.27 -4.51 -6.11
N ARG A 70 -10.24 -5.51 -5.23
CA ARG A 70 -10.73 -5.41 -3.85
C ARG A 70 -9.80 -4.60 -2.93
N MET A 71 -8.54 -4.41 -3.34
CA MET A 71 -7.46 -3.81 -2.54
C MET A 71 -7.38 -2.29 -2.66
N PHE A 72 -8.33 -1.68 -3.37
CA PHE A 72 -8.50 -0.23 -3.30
C PHE A 72 -8.73 0.19 -1.85
N HIS A 73 -7.87 1.07 -1.36
CA HIS A 73 -7.89 1.49 0.02
C HIS A 73 -7.59 2.98 0.16
N GLU A 74 -7.95 3.52 1.32
CA GLU A 74 -7.72 4.92 1.67
C GLU A 74 -7.35 5.06 3.15
N ALA A 75 -6.70 6.16 3.49
CA ALA A 75 -6.55 6.57 4.87
C ALA A 75 -7.61 7.62 5.18
N LYS A 76 -8.59 7.26 6.02
CA LYS A 76 -9.59 8.20 6.53
C LYS A 76 -8.95 9.34 7.31
N ASP A 77 -9.69 10.42 7.49
CA ASP A 77 -9.21 11.57 8.24
C ASP A 77 -8.93 11.24 9.70
N VAL A 78 -7.81 11.76 10.20
CA VAL A 78 -7.55 11.79 11.63
C VAL A 78 -8.34 12.96 12.18
N ILE A 79 -9.32 12.67 13.03
CA ILE A 79 -10.15 13.68 13.68
C ILE A 79 -9.43 14.20 14.92
N LYS A 80 -8.76 13.31 15.68
CA LYS A 80 -8.02 13.66 16.88
C LYS A 80 -6.76 12.81 17.06
N GLY A 81 -5.66 13.48 17.46
CA GLY A 81 -4.34 12.87 17.65
C GLY A 81 -3.46 12.96 16.39
N GLU A 82 -2.49 12.04 16.27
CA GLU A 82 -1.55 11.99 15.16
C GLU A 82 -1.38 10.54 14.67
N LYS A 83 -1.49 10.32 13.35
CA LYS A 83 -1.22 9.03 12.71
C LYS A 83 0.19 8.99 12.15
N ARG A 84 1.05 8.15 12.71
CA ARG A 84 2.35 7.76 12.15
C ARG A 84 2.27 6.32 11.67
N ALA A 85 2.78 6.07 10.47
CA ALA A 85 2.84 4.74 9.89
C ALA A 85 4.08 4.60 9.01
N ALA A 86 4.50 3.36 8.78
CA ALA A 86 5.49 2.99 7.80
C ALA A 86 4.88 1.99 6.82
N ASN A 87 5.19 2.15 5.54
CA ASN A 87 4.80 1.23 4.49
C ASN A 87 6.06 0.62 3.84
N HIS A 88 5.96 -0.65 3.47
CA HIS A 88 6.97 -1.33 2.69
C HIS A 88 6.26 -2.08 1.56
N TRP A 89 6.57 -1.71 0.33
CA TRP A 89 6.04 -2.36 -0.86
C TRP A 89 7.02 -3.41 -1.36
N ILE A 90 6.50 -4.60 -1.64
CA ILE A 90 7.28 -5.71 -2.18
C ILE A 90 6.93 -5.83 -3.66
N HIS A 91 7.95 -5.79 -4.50
CA HIS A 91 7.84 -5.85 -5.94
C HIS A 91 7.97 -7.29 -6.46
N LEU A 92 7.36 -7.58 -7.62
CA LEU A 92 7.43 -8.89 -8.28
C LEU A 92 8.86 -9.24 -8.72
N TYR A 93 9.62 -8.23 -9.15
CA TYR A 93 11.00 -8.36 -9.59
C TYR A 93 11.92 -7.41 -8.80
N ASP A 94 13.22 -7.48 -9.07
CA ASP A 94 14.22 -6.63 -8.43
C ASP A 94 13.90 -5.14 -8.62
N TYR A 95 13.74 -4.45 -7.51
CA TYR A 95 13.55 -3.00 -7.48
C TYR A 95 14.87 -2.25 -7.32
N GLU A 96 15.85 -2.81 -6.61
CA GLU A 96 17.06 -2.09 -6.20
C GLU A 96 17.96 -1.79 -7.39
N THR A 97 18.28 -2.80 -8.22
CA THR A 97 19.18 -2.60 -9.37
C THR A 97 18.62 -1.57 -10.36
N PRO A 98 17.35 -1.66 -10.81
CA PRO A 98 16.79 -0.63 -11.68
C PRO A 98 16.71 0.76 -11.05
N ASN A 99 16.50 0.84 -9.73
CA ASN A 99 16.43 2.11 -9.00
C ASN A 99 17.81 2.77 -8.92
N LEU A 100 18.86 2.01 -8.62
CA LEU A 100 20.25 2.49 -8.60
C LEU A 100 20.71 3.00 -9.96
N TRP A 101 20.17 2.45 -11.05
CA TRP A 101 20.47 2.88 -12.42
C TRP A 101 19.55 4.01 -12.93
N GLY A 102 18.65 4.54 -12.09
CA GLY A 102 17.72 5.60 -12.45
C GLY A 102 16.60 5.18 -13.40
N CYS A 103 16.36 3.88 -13.57
CA CYS A 103 15.40 3.32 -14.51
C CYS A 103 13.98 3.15 -13.92
N THR A 104 13.74 3.55 -12.67
CA THR A 104 12.44 3.46 -11.99
C THR A 104 11.62 4.75 -12.06
N GLY A 105 12.16 5.82 -12.65
CA GLY A 105 11.52 7.14 -12.68
C GLY A 105 11.42 7.82 -11.30
N SER A 106 12.06 7.27 -10.27
CA SER A 106 12.20 7.88 -8.95
C SER A 106 13.48 8.71 -8.94
N PHE A 107 13.38 9.99 -9.27
CA PHE A 107 14.52 10.90 -9.12
C PHE A 107 14.79 11.09 -7.61
N SER A 108 15.99 10.70 -7.17
CA SER A 108 16.55 11.03 -5.85
C SER A 108 16.84 12.52 -5.73
#